data_AF-A0A9D8AE09-F1
#
_entry.id   AF-A0A9D8AE09-F1
#
_cell.length_a   1.000
_cell.length_b   1.000
_cell.length_c   1.000
_cell.angle_alpha   90.00
_cell.angle_beta   90.00
_cell.angle_gamma   90.00
#
_symmetry.space_group_name_H-M   'P 1'
#
loop_
_entity.id
_entity.type
_entity.pdbx_description
1 polymer ?
#
loop_
_entity_poly.entity_id
_entity_poly.type
_entity_poly.pdbx_seq_one_letter_code
_entity_poly.pdbx_strand_id
1 'polypeptide(L)'
;MNNPIKQHTVPNFYLKNFADKNLCVWVCDKKKKELRKQPTKDTAIINDYYTFINSSNEKDYKVEKELFASTIEKEMSAIQNKILNNLEYDDNDKKIICRFLTFQFSRTTKFKEDFEKIYTSILGETLNNKFCNEKIKRIA
;
A
#
# COMPACT_ATOMS: atom_id res chain seq x y z
N MET A 1 21.54 -5.83 -0.61
CA MET A 1 20.13 -5.95 -0.99
C MET A 1 19.66 -4.63 -1.56
N ASN A 2 18.99 -4.61 -2.71
CA ASN A 2 18.47 -3.37 -3.30
C ASN A 2 17.22 -2.88 -2.53
N ASN A 3 17.07 -1.57 -2.41
CA ASN A 3 15.88 -0.97 -1.82
C ASN A 3 14.66 -1.16 -2.74
N PRO A 4 13.48 -1.49 -2.20
CA PRO A 4 12.26 -1.67 -2.99
C PRO A 4 11.68 -0.30 -3.35
N ILE A 5 12.32 0.37 -4.30
CA ILE A 5 11.89 1.69 -4.79
C ILE A 5 10.56 1.54 -5.53
N LYS A 6 10.43 0.54 -6.40
CA LYS A 6 9.18 0.23 -7.09
C LYS A 6 8.26 -0.55 -6.15
N GLN A 7 7.18 0.07 -5.70
CA GLN A 7 6.25 -0.54 -4.75
C GLN A 7 4.87 -0.69 -5.39
N HIS A 8 4.30 -1.88 -5.25
CA HIS A 8 3.00 -2.19 -5.84
C HIS A 8 1.86 -1.61 -4.99
N THR A 9 0.83 -1.07 -5.62
CA THR A 9 -0.47 -0.78 -5.00
C THR A 9 -1.43 -1.95 -5.14
N VAL A 10 -1.21 -2.77 -6.16
CA VAL A 10 -1.84 -4.09 -6.32
C VAL A 10 -0.74 -5.14 -6.42
N PRO A 11 -0.66 -6.10 -5.48
CA PRO A 11 0.40 -7.10 -5.45
C PRO A 11 0.61 -7.80 -6.79
N ASN A 12 1.87 -8.01 -7.16
CA ASN A 12 2.22 -8.69 -8.40
C ASN A 12 1.69 -10.14 -8.43
N PHE A 13 1.73 -10.86 -7.29
CA PHE A 13 1.21 -12.23 -7.22
C PHE A 13 -0.28 -12.30 -7.55
N TYR A 14 -1.06 -11.30 -7.11
CA TYR A 14 -2.48 -11.19 -7.38
C TYR A 14 -2.75 -10.84 -8.84
N LEU A 15 -2.00 -9.90 -9.41
CA LEU A 15 -2.14 -9.49 -10.82
C LEU A 15 -1.89 -10.63 -11.81
N LYS A 16 -0.99 -11.56 -11.48
CA LYS A 16 -0.69 -12.73 -12.33
C LYS A 16 -1.93 -13.58 -12.62
N ASN A 17 -2.93 -13.60 -11.73
CA ASN A 17 -4.16 -14.35 -11.91
C ASN A 17 -5.11 -13.74 -12.96
N PHE A 18 -4.81 -12.53 -13.44
CA PHE A 18 -5.56 -11.82 -14.49
C PHE A 18 -4.74 -11.63 -15.77
N ALA A 19 -3.51 -12.14 -15.78
CA ALA A 19 -2.57 -11.93 -16.87
C ALA A 19 -2.81 -12.92 -18.01
N ASP A 20 -2.39 -12.53 -19.21
CA ASP A 20 -2.31 -13.45 -20.33
C ASP A 20 -1.12 -14.41 -20.22
N LYS A 21 -0.94 -15.26 -21.25
CA LYS A 21 0.19 -16.21 -21.35
C LYS A 21 1.58 -15.58 -21.28
N ASN A 22 1.70 -14.27 -21.50
CA ASN A 22 2.95 -13.52 -21.45
C ASN A 22 3.12 -12.75 -20.13
N LEU A 23 2.30 -13.03 -19.10
CA LEU A 23 2.27 -12.32 -17.83
C LEU A 23 1.99 -10.82 -17.96
N CYS A 24 1.19 -10.45 -18.96
CA CYS A 24 0.77 -9.09 -19.22
C CYS A 24 -0.72 -8.88 -18.92
N VAL A 25 -1.06 -7.69 -18.45
CA VAL A 25 -2.43 -7.22 -18.21
C VAL A 25 -2.72 -5.99 -19.08
N TRP A 26 -3.99 -5.78 -19.40
CA TRP A 26 -4.44 -4.54 -20.03
C TRP A 26 -4.68 -3.48 -18.97
N VAL A 27 -4.09 -2.31 -19.17
CA VAL A 27 -4.22 -1.15 -18.29
C VAL A 27 -4.95 -0.06 -19.04
N CYS A 28 -6.11 0.34 -18.50
CA CYS A 28 -6.87 1.50 -18.96
C CYS A 28 -6.52 2.71 -18.09
N ASP A 29 -5.80 3.67 -18.66
CA ASP A 29 -5.45 4.91 -17.99
C ASP A 29 -6.45 6.00 -18.36
N LYS A 30 -7.34 6.30 -17.41
CA LYS A 30 -8.40 7.28 -17.59
C LYS A 30 -7.89 8.72 -17.74
N LYS A 31 -6.72 9.05 -17.18
CA LYS A 31 -6.15 10.40 -17.26
C LYS A 31 -5.52 10.65 -18.63
N LYS A 32 -4.75 9.66 -19.12
CA LYS A 32 -4.11 9.72 -20.45
C LYS A 32 -5.04 9.31 -21.58
N LYS A 33 -6.22 8.77 -21.27
CA LYS A 33 -7.19 8.21 -22.24
C LYS A 33 -6.55 7.15 -23.15
N GLU A 34 -5.70 6.30 -22.56
CA GLU A 34 -4.98 5.26 -23.30
C GLU A 34 -5.31 3.87 -22.75
N LEU A 35 -5.28 2.90 -23.66
CA LEU A 35 -5.32 1.49 -23.34
C LEU A 35 -3.99 0.88 -23.78
N ARG A 36 -3.28 0.26 -22.84
CA ARG A 36 -1.97 -0.33 -23.11
C ARG A 36 -1.83 -1.67 -22.42
N LYS A 37 -0.97 -2.52 -22.99
CA LYS A 37 -0.62 -3.81 -22.40
C LYS A 37 0.68 -3.66 -21.62
N GLN A 38 0.71 -4.13 -20.37
CA GLN A 38 1.88 -4.00 -19.50
C GLN A 38 2.17 -5.31 -18.76
N PRO A 39 3.45 -5.64 -18.52
CA PRO A 39 3.81 -6.72 -17.62
C PRO A 39 3.22 -6.49 -16.22
N THR A 40 2.70 -7.55 -15.60
CA THR A 40 2.22 -7.52 -14.21
C THR A 40 3.25 -6.93 -13.23
N LYS A 41 4.52 -7.32 -13.41
CA LYS A 41 5.66 -6.83 -12.61
C LYS A 41 5.93 -5.33 -12.72
N ASP A 42 5.38 -4.66 -13.72
CA ASP A 42 5.56 -3.22 -13.98
C ASP A 42 4.22 -2.44 -13.90
N THR A 43 3.14 -3.12 -13.48
CA THR A 43 1.79 -2.55 -13.38
C THR A 43 1.43 -2.21 -11.94
N ALA A 44 0.63 -1.16 -11.74
CA ALA A 44 0.19 -0.70 -10.43
C ALA A 44 1.37 -0.39 -9.48
N ILE A 45 2.40 0.26 -10.01
CA ILE A 45 3.61 0.64 -9.25
C ILE A 45 3.64 2.14 -9.05
N ILE A 46 3.99 2.54 -7.83
CA ILE A 46 4.37 3.90 -7.49
C ILE A 46 5.71 3.83 -6.77
N ASN A 47 6.64 4.70 -7.16
CA ASN A 47 7.96 4.73 -6.51
C ASN A 47 7.83 5.26 -5.08
N ASP A 48 8.49 4.59 -4.13
CA ASP A 48 8.57 4.97 -2.71
C ASP A 48 7.21 5.20 -2.03
N TYR A 49 6.18 4.47 -2.46
CA TYR A 49 4.79 4.76 -2.08
C TYR A 49 4.47 4.60 -0.58
N TYR A 50 5.03 3.58 0.07
CA TYR A 50 4.97 3.30 1.50
C TYR A 50 6.26 3.68 2.24
N THR A 51 7.20 4.32 1.55
CA THR A 51 8.47 4.73 2.13
C THR A 51 8.27 6.03 2.90
N PHE A 52 8.79 6.09 4.13
CA PHE A 52 8.82 7.30 4.94
C PHE A 52 10.27 7.64 5.32
N ILE A 53 10.48 8.87 5.79
CA ILE A 53 11.78 9.32 6.30
C ILE A 53 11.84 9.03 7.80
N ASN A 54 12.89 8.34 8.25
CA ASN A 54 13.09 8.04 9.66
C ASN A 54 13.76 9.22 10.42
N SER A 55 13.97 9.05 11.73
CA SER A 55 14.63 10.05 12.58
C SER A 55 16.07 10.39 12.17
N SER A 56 16.72 9.50 11.41
CA SER A 56 18.08 9.68 10.88
C SER A 56 18.08 10.33 9.49
N ASN A 57 16.92 10.80 9.00
CA ASN A 57 16.74 11.39 7.68
C ASN A 57 16.99 10.41 6.51
N GLU A 58 16.82 9.11 6.75
CA GLU A 58 16.98 8.06 5.74
C GLU A 58 15.62 7.48 5.31
N LYS A 59 15.55 6.97 4.08
CA LYS A 59 14.38 6.26 3.58
C LYS A 59 14.19 4.93 4.29
N ASP A 60 13.07 4.76 4.98
CA ASP A 60 12.66 3.52 5.63
C ASP A 60 11.64 2.76 4.75
N TYR A 61 11.97 1.52 4.43
CA TYR A 61 11.21 0.63 3.56
C TYR A 61 10.54 -0.53 4.32
N LYS A 62 10.47 -0.48 5.65
CA LYS A 62 9.92 -1.56 6.48
C LYS A 62 8.49 -1.93 6.14
N VAL A 63 7.64 -0.98 5.80
CA VAL A 63 6.24 -1.27 5.43
C VAL A 63 6.17 -2.18 4.21
N GLU A 64 6.95 -1.90 3.17
CA GLU A 64 7.01 -2.75 1.97
C GLU A 64 7.67 -4.11 2.29
N LYS A 65 8.81 -4.11 3.00
CA LYS A 65 9.61 -5.32 3.22
C LYS A 65 8.99 -6.28 4.24
N GLU A 66 8.60 -5.76 5.39
CA GLU A 66 8.22 -6.55 6.56
C GLU A 66 6.71 -6.80 6.56
N LEU A 67 5.90 -5.76 6.43
CA LEU A 67 4.45 -5.90 6.46
C LEU A 67 3.91 -6.50 5.16
N PHE A 68 4.10 -5.83 4.02
CA PHE A 68 3.47 -6.30 2.77
C PHE A 68 4.14 -7.56 2.23
N ALA A 69 5.42 -7.51 1.89
CA ALA A 69 6.08 -8.64 1.22
C ALA A 69 6.22 -9.87 2.13
N SER A 70 6.69 -9.71 3.37
CA SER A 70 7.04 -10.86 4.23
C SER A 70 5.87 -11.45 5.01
N THR A 71 4.81 -10.68 5.26
CA THR A 71 3.63 -11.14 6.02
C THR A 71 2.41 -11.24 5.14
N ILE A 72 1.86 -10.12 4.66
CA ILE A 72 0.54 -10.09 4.02
C ILE A 72 0.53 -10.87 2.70
N GLU A 73 1.44 -10.53 1.79
CA GLU A 73 1.48 -11.12 0.44
C GLU A 73 1.99 -12.56 0.47
N LYS A 74 2.99 -12.84 1.31
CA LYS A 74 3.52 -14.20 1.50
C LYS A 74 2.43 -15.17 1.96
N GLU A 75 1.71 -14.83 3.03
CA GLU A 75 0.66 -15.70 3.57
C GLU A 75 -0.50 -15.86 2.59
N MET A 76 -0.95 -14.79 1.93
CA MET A 76 -2.02 -14.86 0.93
C MET A 76 -1.62 -15.71 -0.27
N SER A 77 -0.39 -15.55 -0.76
CA SER A 77 0.11 -16.33 -1.90
C SER A 77 0.19 -17.84 -1.61
N ALA A 78 0.41 -18.22 -0.35
CA ALA A 78 0.46 -19.62 0.06
C ALA A 78 -0.91 -20.31 0.00
N ILE A 79 -2.00 -19.55 0.17
CA ILE A 79 -3.37 -20.08 0.21
C ILE A 79 -4.18 -19.78 -1.06
N GLN A 80 -3.67 -18.94 -1.97
CA GLN A 80 -4.44 -18.51 -3.15
C GLN A 80 -4.94 -19.67 -4.04
N ASN A 81 -4.21 -20.78 -4.10
CA ASN A 81 -4.62 -21.94 -4.91
C ASN A 81 -5.91 -22.57 -4.40
N LYS A 82 -6.18 -22.49 -3.09
CA LYS A 82 -7.47 -22.90 -2.55
C LYS A 82 -8.59 -22.06 -3.16
N ILE A 83 -8.39 -20.74 -3.24
CA ILE A 83 -9.34 -19.76 -3.79
C ILE A 83 -9.62 -20.02 -5.27
N LEU A 84 -8.54 -20.15 -6.05
CA LEU A 84 -8.65 -20.32 -7.50
C LEU A 84 -9.32 -21.64 -7.91
N ASN A 85 -9.23 -22.68 -7.08
CA ASN A 85 -9.78 -24.01 -7.36
C ASN A 85 -11.01 -24.34 -6.53
N ASN A 86 -11.59 -23.36 -5.82
CA ASN A 86 -12.77 -23.52 -4.96
C ASN A 86 -12.62 -24.69 -3.95
N LEU A 87 -11.45 -24.80 -3.33
CA LEU A 87 -11.18 -25.79 -2.29
C LEU A 87 -11.72 -25.30 -0.93
N GLU A 88 -11.81 -26.19 0.04
CA GLU A 88 -12.22 -25.82 1.40
C GLU A 88 -11.20 -24.89 2.08
N TYR A 89 -11.71 -23.99 2.92
CA TYR A 89 -10.91 -23.04 3.72
C TYR A 89 -11.23 -23.22 5.20
N ASP A 90 -10.18 -23.21 6.01
CA ASP A 90 -10.33 -23.18 7.47
C ASP A 90 -10.45 -21.73 7.99
N ASP A 91 -10.60 -21.58 9.30
CA ASP A 91 -10.71 -20.27 9.92
C ASP A 91 -9.41 -19.45 9.86
N ASN A 92 -8.25 -20.10 9.70
CA ASN A 92 -6.98 -19.42 9.52
C ASN A 92 -6.85 -18.85 8.09
N ASP A 93 -7.25 -19.61 7.07
CA ASP A 93 -7.33 -19.14 5.69
C ASP A 93 -8.23 -17.90 5.59
N LYS A 94 -9.41 -17.93 6.23
CA LYS A 94 -10.33 -16.78 6.28
C LYS A 94 -9.68 -15.55 6.91
N LYS A 95 -8.92 -15.72 8.01
CA LYS A 95 -8.18 -14.60 8.64
C LYS A 95 -7.15 -14.01 7.69
N ILE A 96 -6.39 -14.84 6.99
CA ILE A 96 -5.39 -14.40 6.00
C ILE A 96 -6.08 -13.60 4.88
N ILE A 97 -7.19 -14.12 4.33
CA ILE A 97 -7.98 -13.45 3.29
C ILE A 97 -8.51 -12.11 3.78
N CYS A 98 -9.18 -12.07 4.94
CA CYS A 98 -9.72 -10.84 5.50
C CYS A 98 -8.63 -9.79 5.74
N ARG A 99 -7.48 -10.19 6.27
CA ARG A 99 -6.34 -9.29 6.49
C ARG A 99 -5.79 -8.77 5.17
N PHE A 100 -5.62 -9.63 4.17
CA PHE A 100 -5.21 -9.23 2.82
C PHE A 100 -6.16 -8.19 2.22
N LEU A 101 -7.47 -8.47 2.23
CA LEU A 101 -8.50 -7.55 1.72
C LEU A 101 -8.46 -6.21 2.46
N THR A 102 -8.37 -6.23 3.79
CA THR A 102 -8.31 -5.03 4.64
C THR A 102 -7.14 -4.14 4.25
N PHE A 103 -5.93 -4.71 4.13
CA PHE A 103 -4.78 -3.93 3.71
C PHE A 103 -4.92 -3.46 2.26
N GLN A 104 -5.53 -4.24 1.36
CA GLN A 104 -5.72 -3.84 -0.02
C GLN A 104 -6.61 -2.59 -0.17
N PHE A 105 -7.60 -2.40 0.70
CA PHE A 105 -8.39 -1.16 0.75
C PHE A 105 -7.53 0.09 1.06
N SER A 106 -6.51 -0.04 1.89
CA SER A 106 -5.61 1.06 2.26
C SER A 106 -4.58 1.42 1.17
N ARG A 107 -4.41 0.58 0.14
CA ARG A 107 -3.37 0.74 -0.90
C ARG A 107 -3.82 1.59 -2.10
N THR A 108 -4.97 2.25 -2.02
CA THR A 108 -5.43 3.17 -3.07
C THR A 108 -4.78 4.55 -2.92
N THR A 109 -4.50 5.23 -4.03
CA THR A 109 -3.94 6.59 -4.00
C THR A 109 -4.85 7.55 -3.25
N LYS A 110 -6.17 7.41 -3.43
CA LYS A 110 -7.16 8.20 -2.72
C LYS A 110 -7.09 8.00 -1.21
N PHE A 111 -6.94 6.76 -0.72
CA PHE A 111 -6.80 6.51 0.71
C PHE A 111 -5.58 7.23 1.29
N LYS A 112 -4.43 7.17 0.59
CA LYS A 112 -3.21 7.89 1.01
C LYS A 112 -3.42 9.41 1.02
N GLU A 113 -3.99 9.97 -0.05
CA GLU A 113 -4.28 11.40 -0.12
C GLU A 113 -5.23 11.87 1.00
N ASP A 114 -6.26 11.08 1.29
CA ASP A 114 -7.22 11.39 2.35
C ASP A 114 -6.57 11.25 3.74
N PHE A 115 -5.71 10.25 3.95
CA PHE A 115 -4.95 10.06 5.18
C PHE A 115 -3.95 11.20 5.43
N GLU A 116 -3.22 11.63 4.39
CA GLU A 116 -2.30 12.76 4.48
C GLU A 116 -3.02 14.06 4.84
N LYS A 117 -4.19 14.33 4.26
CA LYS A 117 -5.01 15.50 4.63
C LYS A 117 -5.43 15.49 6.10
N ILE A 118 -5.92 14.34 6.59
CA ILE A 118 -6.31 14.18 7.99
C ILE A 118 -5.10 14.43 8.90
N TYR A 119 -3.96 13.82 8.56
CA TYR A 119 -2.72 13.95 9.34
C TYR A 119 -2.23 15.40 9.40
N THR A 120 -2.21 16.11 8.27
CA THR A 120 -1.83 17.53 8.23
C THR A 120 -2.80 18.41 9.01
N SER A 121 -4.11 18.12 8.98
CA SER A 121 -5.11 18.87 9.77
C SER A 121 -4.84 18.73 11.27
N ILE A 122 -4.65 17.50 11.75
CA ILE A 122 -4.39 17.20 13.16
C ILE A 122 -3.08 17.86 13.62
N LEU A 123 -2.03 17.79 12.80
CA LEU A 123 -0.77 18.46 13.09
C LEU A 123 -0.92 19.98 13.17
N GLY A 124 -1.63 20.58 12.22
CA GLY A 124 -1.90 22.02 12.20
C GLY A 124 -2.64 22.48 13.46
N GLU A 125 -3.69 21.76 13.85
CA GLU A 125 -4.43 22.02 15.10
C GLU A 125 -3.54 21.87 16.34
N THR A 126 -2.74 20.81 16.40
CA THR A 126 -1.84 20.54 17.54
C THR A 126 -0.77 21.63 17.67
N LEU A 127 -0.16 22.05 16.55
CA LEU A 127 0.83 23.13 16.53
C LEU A 127 0.19 24.45 16.96
N ASN A 128 -0.98 24.80 16.41
CA ASN A 128 -1.70 26.02 16.77
C ASN A 128 -2.06 26.07 18.26
N ASN A 129 -2.53 24.97 18.83
CA ASN A 129 -2.84 24.87 20.25
C ASN A 129 -1.57 25.00 21.12
N LYS A 130 -0.44 24.41 20.69
CA LYS A 130 0.83 24.51 21.42
C LYS A 130 1.39 25.94 21.40
N PHE A 131 1.39 26.60 20.24
CA PHE A 131 1.86 27.99 20.11
C PHE A 131 0.93 29.02 20.79
N CYS A 132 -0.39 28.81 20.78
CA CYS A 132 -1.31 29.67 21.54
C CYS A 132 -1.08 29.56 23.05
N ASN A 133 -0.89 28.35 23.57
CA ASN A 133 -0.62 28.13 24.99
C ASN A 133 0.74 28.71 25.44
N GLU A 134 1.76 28.69 24.58
CA GLU A 134 3.05 29.35 24.89
C GLU A 134 2.98 30.88 24.86
N LYS A 135 2.15 31.48 23.98
CA LYS A 135 1.92 32.93 23.98
C LYS A 135 1.23 33.41 25.27
N ILE A 136 0.27 32.65 25.79
CA ILE A 136 -0.42 32.99 27.04
C ILE A 136 0.55 32.97 28.23
N LYS A 137 1.49 32.01 28.27
CA LYS A 137 2.50 31.93 29.34
C LYS A 137 3.56 33.03 29.31
N ARG A 138 3.75 33.75 28.20
CA ARG A 138 4.71 34.86 28.09
C ARG A 138 4.10 36.23 28.42
N ILE A 139 2.78 36.30 28.57
CA ILE A 139 2.03 37.54 28.85
C ILE A 139 1.56 37.57 30.33
N ALA A 140 1.69 36.46 31.05
CA ALA A 140 1.38 36.34 32.49
C ALA A 140 2.62 36.52 33.37
#